data_AF-A0A0E2D2L3-F1
#
_entry.id   AF-A0A0E2D2L3-F1
#
_cell.length_a   1.000
_cell.length_b   1.000
_cell.length_c   1.000
_cell.angle_alpha   90.00
_cell.angle_beta   90.00
_cell.angle_gamma   90.00
#
_symmetry.space_group_name_H-M   'P 1'
#
loop_
_entity.id
_entity.type
_entity.pdbx_description
1 polymer ?
#
loop_
_entity_poly.entity_id
_entity_poly.type
_entity_poly.pdbx_seq_one_letter_code
_entity_poly.pdbx_strand_id
1 'polypeptide(L)'
;MLSYEKEVFPGLYTIDCDYISPGIACAYLIVENGEAAFVENNTNHSIPILLEELQKVGRKPEDVKYIIITHVHLDHAGGTGLLAKYCPNATILAHPKAAKHLINPERLIQSSIQVYGEENFKKLYGEILPVPQERVKCPEDGEEIRWGNRIFKFYYTRGHANHHFCIYDSLSNGIFTGDSFGLGYKDFAVGKEPILYPSTTPTDFDSEEAIHTVDKILSTGADKAYLTHFGVWKNLEFGARQMKRGLHAMQGILSSEGKSNLEGKALLESCTEKVRDYLKGELLAQGIVLGEREKMILEFDSKINAQGLVFQIERKKRNKI
;
A
#
# COMPACT_ATOMS: atom_id res chain seq x y z
N MET A 1 -21.46 -9.05 16.11
CA MET A 1 -21.07 -10.08 15.13
C MET A 1 -19.75 -9.60 14.55
N LEU A 2 -18.64 -10.29 14.81
CA LEU A 2 -17.28 -9.80 14.49
C LEU A 2 -17.08 -9.82 12.97
N SER A 3 -16.76 -8.68 12.37
CA SER A 3 -16.74 -8.44 10.93
C SER A 3 -15.43 -8.86 10.25
N TYR A 4 -14.84 -10.01 10.58
CA TYR A 4 -13.61 -10.45 9.91
C TYR A 4 -13.59 -11.97 9.64
N GLU A 5 -13.29 -12.33 8.39
CA GLU A 5 -12.57 -13.57 8.14
C GLU A 5 -11.17 -13.38 8.73
N LYS A 6 -10.90 -13.95 9.91
CA LYS A 6 -9.52 -14.24 10.30
C LYS A 6 -8.92 -15.04 9.16
N GLU A 7 -7.84 -14.56 8.57
CA GLU A 7 -7.01 -15.47 7.81
C GLU A 7 -6.56 -16.59 8.74
N VAL A 8 -6.94 -17.83 8.42
CA VAL A 8 -6.52 -19.01 9.18
C VAL A 8 -5.43 -19.73 8.40
N PHE A 9 -4.48 -18.99 7.84
CA PHE A 9 -3.22 -19.59 7.44
C PHE A 9 -2.36 -19.75 8.71
N PRO A 10 -1.96 -20.97 9.09
CA PRO A 10 -1.17 -21.16 10.31
C PRO A 10 0.08 -20.29 10.32
N GLY A 11 0.19 -19.44 11.34
CA GLY A 11 1.33 -18.54 11.52
C GLY A 11 1.30 -17.28 10.67
N LEU A 12 0.19 -16.88 10.04
CA LEU A 12 0.07 -15.57 9.39
C LEU A 12 -1.16 -14.84 9.93
N TYR A 13 -0.96 -13.59 10.35
CA TYR A 13 -1.97 -12.77 11.01
C TYR A 13 -2.04 -11.39 10.35
N THR A 14 -3.25 -10.96 10.00
CA THR A 14 -3.53 -9.58 9.58
C THR A 14 -3.76 -8.71 10.82
N ILE A 15 -3.03 -7.60 10.91
CA ILE A 15 -3.11 -6.64 12.02
C ILE A 15 -3.64 -5.32 11.48
N ASP A 16 -4.81 -4.90 11.95
CA ASP A 16 -5.33 -3.56 11.64
C ASP A 16 -4.44 -2.51 12.30
N CYS A 17 -3.97 -1.53 11.53
CA CYS A 17 -2.99 -0.55 11.99
C CYS A 17 -3.62 0.77 12.46
N ASP A 18 -4.96 0.86 12.44
CA ASP A 18 -5.75 2.01 12.91
C ASP A 18 -5.31 3.37 12.32
N TYR A 19 -4.68 3.37 11.13
CA TYR A 19 -3.98 4.51 10.53
C TYR A 19 -4.72 5.86 10.65
N ILE A 20 -5.85 6.01 9.97
CA ILE A 20 -6.76 7.16 10.10
C ILE A 20 -8.01 6.75 10.88
N SER A 21 -8.46 5.53 10.63
CA SER A 21 -9.50 4.85 11.39
C SER A 21 -9.34 3.33 11.19
N PRO A 22 -9.98 2.50 12.02
CA PRO A 22 -9.95 1.05 11.84
C PRO A 22 -10.41 0.63 10.43
N GLY A 23 -9.76 -0.37 9.86
CA GLY A 23 -10.13 -0.96 8.56
C GLY A 23 -9.55 -0.26 7.33
N ILE A 24 -8.72 0.77 7.51
CA ILE A 24 -8.10 1.52 6.42
C ILE A 24 -6.80 0.89 5.95
N ALA A 25 -5.91 0.52 6.88
CA ALA A 25 -4.61 -0.05 6.55
C ALA A 25 -4.21 -1.10 7.59
N CYS A 26 -3.47 -2.10 7.15
CA CYS A 26 -3.06 -3.24 7.95
C CYS A 26 -1.61 -3.62 7.65
N ALA A 27 -1.02 -4.38 8.57
CA ALA A 27 0.25 -5.05 8.40
C ALA A 27 0.04 -6.55 8.63
N TYR A 28 1.08 -7.32 8.35
CA TYR A 28 1.04 -8.77 8.51
C TYR A 28 2.14 -9.23 9.44
N LEU A 29 1.77 -10.06 10.41
CA LEU A 29 2.70 -10.79 11.25
C LEU A 29 2.77 -12.23 10.78
N ILE A 30 3.98 -12.68 10.48
CA ILE A 30 4.27 -14.05 10.07
C ILE A 30 5.13 -14.71 11.16
N VAL A 31 4.75 -15.90 11.60
CA VAL A 31 5.46 -16.71 12.60
C VAL A 31 5.91 -18.01 11.96
N GLU A 32 7.21 -18.29 12.02
CA GLU A 32 7.84 -19.46 11.41
C GLU A 32 8.91 -19.99 12.37
N ASN A 33 8.78 -21.25 12.82
CA ASN A 33 9.76 -21.94 13.68
C ASN A 33 10.24 -21.13 14.91
N GLY A 34 9.34 -20.36 15.53
CA GLY A 34 9.66 -19.54 16.70
C GLY A 34 10.28 -18.18 16.40
N GLU A 35 10.57 -17.86 15.15
CA GLU A 35 10.91 -16.52 14.70
C GLU A 35 9.66 -15.81 14.14
N ALA A 36 9.75 -14.49 14.01
CA ALA A 36 8.69 -13.66 13.44
C ALA A 36 9.18 -12.76 12.30
N ALA A 37 8.27 -12.34 11.44
CA ALA A 37 8.50 -11.30 10.44
C ALA A 37 7.27 -10.39 10.34
N PHE A 38 7.50 -9.11 10.10
CA PHE A 38 6.45 -8.18 9.72
C PHE A 38 6.51 -7.88 8.22
N VAL A 39 5.36 -7.85 7.56
CA VAL A 39 5.20 -7.24 6.24
C VAL A 39 4.35 -5.99 6.41
N GLU A 40 4.92 -4.85 6.01
CA GLU A 40 4.52 -3.49 6.37
C GLU A 40 4.64 -3.22 7.88
N ASN A 41 4.71 -1.94 8.22
CA ASN A 41 4.69 -1.46 9.61
C ASN A 41 3.88 -0.17 9.80
N ASN A 42 3.33 0.34 8.69
CA ASN A 42 2.41 1.46 8.67
C ASN A 42 3.03 2.71 9.31
N THR A 43 2.38 3.35 10.28
CA THR A 43 2.90 4.55 10.96
C THR A 43 3.55 4.23 12.30
N ASN A 44 4.20 5.22 12.90
CA ASN A 44 4.69 5.12 14.28
C ASN A 44 3.58 4.79 15.30
N HIS A 45 2.34 5.24 15.05
CA HIS A 45 1.20 4.97 15.92
C HIS A 45 0.77 3.50 15.89
N SER A 46 1.12 2.79 14.82
CA SER A 46 0.81 1.38 14.65
C SER A 46 1.80 0.48 15.39
N ILE A 47 3.01 0.97 15.73
CA ILE A 47 4.06 0.14 16.35
C ILE A 47 3.65 -0.48 17.70
N PRO A 48 2.99 0.24 18.63
CA PRO A 48 2.47 -0.38 19.85
C PRO A 48 1.51 -1.55 19.55
N ILE A 49 0.65 -1.43 18.53
CA ILE A 49 -0.29 -2.48 18.12
C ILE A 49 0.47 -3.70 17.60
N LEU A 50 1.47 -3.49 16.72
CA LEU A 50 2.28 -4.58 16.18
C LEU A 50 3.03 -5.36 17.28
N LEU A 51 3.60 -4.65 18.25
CA LEU A 51 4.30 -5.26 19.38
C LEU A 51 3.35 -6.03 20.31
N GLU A 52 2.13 -5.53 20.51
CA GLU A 52 1.10 -6.24 21.27
C GLU A 52 0.67 -7.54 20.58
N GLU A 53 0.44 -7.50 19.27
CA GLU A 53 0.09 -8.71 18.49
C GLU A 53 1.22 -9.74 18.46
N LEU A 54 2.48 -9.27 18.39
CA LEU A 54 3.65 -10.12 18.53
C LEU A 54 3.67 -10.85 19.88
N GLN A 55 3.36 -10.12 20.97
CA GLN A 55 3.30 -10.70 22.31
C GLN A 55 2.16 -11.72 22.43
N LYS A 56 0.98 -11.46 21.83
CA LYS A 56 -0.18 -12.36 21.84
C LYS A 56 0.12 -13.71 21.19
N VAL A 57 0.99 -13.75 20.17
CA VAL A 57 1.47 -15.01 19.57
C VAL A 57 2.68 -15.61 20.30
N GLY A 58 3.00 -15.09 21.49
CA GLY A 58 4.05 -15.61 22.36
C GLY A 58 5.46 -15.37 21.84
N ARG A 59 5.66 -14.36 20.99
CA ARG A 59 6.97 -13.93 20.48
C ARG A 59 7.42 -12.65 21.17
N LYS A 60 8.71 -12.38 21.14
CA LYS A 60 9.35 -11.17 21.67
C LYS A 60 9.93 -10.34 20.54
N PRO A 61 10.17 -9.03 20.73
CA PRO A 61 10.78 -8.19 19.70
C PRO A 61 12.13 -8.71 19.17
N GLU A 62 12.90 -9.42 19.99
CA GLU A 62 14.16 -10.06 19.61
C GLU A 62 13.97 -11.27 18.69
N ASP A 63 12.78 -11.88 18.65
CA ASP A 63 12.43 -13.00 17.77
C ASP A 63 12.09 -12.51 16.35
N VAL A 64 11.95 -11.19 16.14
CA VAL A 64 11.63 -10.62 14.83
C VAL A 64 12.88 -10.64 13.95
N LYS A 65 12.86 -11.51 12.94
CA LYS A 65 13.93 -11.73 11.98
C LYS A 65 13.90 -10.72 10.84
N TYR A 66 12.70 -10.42 10.33
CA TYR A 66 12.53 -9.55 9.17
C TYR A 66 11.48 -8.48 9.40
N ILE A 67 11.75 -7.28 8.89
CA ILE A 67 10.75 -6.23 8.65
C ILE A 67 10.79 -5.96 7.15
N ILE A 68 9.74 -6.36 6.45
CA ILE A 68 9.64 -6.29 5.00
C ILE A 68 8.71 -5.14 4.67
N ILE A 69 9.15 -4.18 3.87
CA ILE A 69 8.27 -3.11 3.37
C ILE A 69 8.04 -3.30 1.88
N THR A 70 6.82 -3.06 1.43
CA THR A 70 6.54 -3.12 -0.02
C THR A 70 7.12 -1.90 -0.71
N HIS A 71 6.96 -0.72 -0.11
CA HIS A 71 7.49 0.55 -0.59
C HIS A 71 7.56 1.58 0.55
N VAL A 72 8.07 2.79 0.28
CA VAL A 72 8.45 3.75 1.33
C VAL A 72 7.43 4.85 1.64
N HIS A 73 6.19 4.77 1.13
CA HIS A 73 5.16 5.71 1.57
C HIS A 73 4.90 5.55 3.08
N LEU A 74 4.56 6.65 3.74
CA LEU A 74 4.62 6.72 5.21
C LEU A 74 3.47 5.98 5.90
N ASP A 75 2.39 5.69 5.17
CA ASP A 75 1.31 4.78 5.54
C ASP A 75 1.66 3.29 5.33
N HIS A 76 2.85 2.99 4.80
CA HIS A 76 3.39 1.62 4.69
C HIS A 76 4.63 1.40 5.57
N ALA A 77 5.53 2.38 5.56
CA ALA A 77 6.88 2.27 6.11
C ALA A 77 7.25 3.37 7.13
N GLY A 78 6.31 4.25 7.51
CA GLY A 78 6.58 5.33 8.46
C GLY A 78 7.03 4.84 9.84
N GLY A 79 6.58 3.66 10.26
CA GLY A 79 6.97 3.03 11.51
C GLY A 79 8.31 2.28 11.46
N THR A 80 8.97 2.18 10.31
CA THR A 80 10.11 1.25 10.12
C THR A 80 11.26 1.51 11.08
N GLY A 81 11.69 2.76 11.22
CA GLY A 81 12.79 3.12 12.11
C GLY A 81 12.47 2.86 13.58
N LEU A 82 11.23 3.17 14.00
CA LEU A 82 10.76 2.93 15.36
C LEU A 82 10.64 1.43 15.66
N LEU A 83 10.06 0.65 14.74
CA LEU A 83 9.97 -0.81 14.89
C LEU A 83 11.35 -1.45 14.95
N ALA A 84 12.28 -1.02 14.08
CA ALA A 84 13.65 -1.51 14.09
C ALA A 84 14.34 -1.26 15.43
N LYS A 85 14.07 -0.14 16.10
CA LYS A 85 14.59 0.16 17.45
C LYS A 85 14.12 -0.86 18.49
N TYR A 86 12.86 -1.29 18.42
CA TYR A 86 12.31 -2.31 19.33
C TYR A 86 12.72 -3.73 18.96
N CYS A 87 12.94 -4.02 17.68
CA CYS A 87 13.30 -5.33 17.16
C CYS A 87 14.79 -5.37 16.77
N PRO A 88 15.74 -5.46 17.72
CA PRO A 88 17.17 -5.24 17.45
C PRO A 88 17.78 -6.25 16.46
N ASN A 89 17.22 -7.46 16.36
CA ASN A 89 17.72 -8.53 15.50
C ASN A 89 17.14 -8.50 14.08
N ALA A 90 16.17 -7.62 13.81
CA ALA A 90 15.47 -7.59 12.54
C ALA A 90 16.34 -7.03 11.42
N THR A 91 16.36 -7.72 10.29
CA THR A 91 16.86 -7.22 9.01
C THR A 91 15.70 -6.59 8.23
N ILE A 92 15.88 -5.37 7.75
CA ILE A 92 14.89 -4.66 6.96
C ILE A 92 15.07 -5.04 5.49
N LEU A 93 14.01 -5.52 4.83
CA LEU A 93 14.00 -5.88 3.42
C LEU A 93 13.20 -4.83 2.64
N ALA A 94 13.85 -4.15 1.70
CA ALA A 94 13.25 -3.05 0.93
C ALA A 94 13.86 -2.92 -0.47
N HIS A 95 13.13 -2.28 -1.38
CA HIS A 95 13.68 -1.92 -2.69
C HIS A 95 14.88 -0.95 -2.55
N PRO A 96 15.94 -1.04 -3.37
CA PRO A 96 17.12 -0.16 -3.26
C PRO A 96 16.81 1.34 -3.25
N LYS A 97 15.78 1.76 -3.98
CA LYS A 97 15.32 3.17 -3.95
C LYS A 97 14.57 3.53 -2.66
N ALA A 98 13.80 2.60 -2.09
CA ALA A 98 13.15 2.78 -0.79
C ALA A 98 14.18 2.82 0.34
N ALA A 99 15.17 1.93 0.31
CA ALA A 99 16.25 1.82 1.29
C ALA A 99 16.99 3.14 1.53
N LYS A 100 17.24 3.92 0.47
CA LYS A 100 17.87 5.25 0.59
C LYS A 100 17.10 6.19 1.53
N HIS A 101 15.77 6.13 1.49
CA HIS A 101 14.89 6.93 2.34
C HIS A 101 14.72 6.35 3.74
N LEU A 102 14.86 5.03 3.92
CA LEU A 102 14.91 4.44 5.26
C LEU A 102 16.18 4.81 6.01
N ILE A 103 17.32 4.80 5.30
CA ILE A 103 18.63 5.13 5.87
C ILE A 103 18.72 6.63 6.17
N ASN A 104 18.25 7.46 5.24
CA ASN A 104 18.13 8.91 5.44
C ASN A 104 16.72 9.40 5.02
N PRO A 105 15.81 9.62 5.99
CA PRO A 105 14.43 10.00 5.70
C PRO A 105 14.21 11.48 5.40
N GLU A 106 15.23 12.35 5.48
CA GLU A 106 15.08 13.81 5.35
C GLU A 106 14.26 14.23 4.12
N ARG A 107 14.59 13.68 2.95
CA ARG A 107 13.88 14.00 1.70
C ARG A 107 12.43 13.51 1.70
N LEU A 108 12.18 12.33 2.26
CA LEU A 108 10.85 11.74 2.35
C LEU A 108 9.96 12.58 3.27
N ILE A 109 10.50 12.97 4.43
CA ILE A 109 9.86 13.86 5.40
C ILE A 109 9.51 15.20 4.73
N GLN A 110 10.48 15.85 4.10
CA GLN A 110 10.27 17.13 3.42
C GLN A 110 9.17 17.05 2.35
N SER A 111 9.20 16.02 1.49
CA SER A 111 8.19 15.84 0.45
C SER A 111 6.79 15.59 1.04
N SER A 112 6.71 14.82 2.14
CA SER A 112 5.43 14.54 2.80
C SER A 112 4.87 15.78 3.51
N ILE A 113 5.71 16.59 4.15
CA ILE A 113 5.30 17.86 4.76
C ILE A 113 4.75 18.82 3.69
N GLN A 114 5.32 18.86 2.48
CA GLN A 114 4.81 19.69 1.40
C GLN A 114 3.38 19.28 0.95
N VAL A 115 3.05 17.99 1.05
CA VAL A 115 1.73 17.46 0.66
C VAL A 115 0.70 17.63 1.79
N TYR A 116 1.04 17.21 3.01
CA TYR A 116 0.09 17.14 4.12
C TYR A 116 0.07 18.42 4.99
N GLY A 117 1.13 19.23 4.93
CA GLY A 117 1.40 20.29 5.92
C GLY A 117 2.05 19.73 7.19
N GLU A 118 2.84 20.56 7.86
CA GLU A 118 3.66 20.16 9.03
C GLU A 118 2.82 19.61 10.20
N GLU A 119 1.69 20.26 10.50
CA GLU A 119 0.80 19.85 11.60
C GLU A 119 0.19 18.47 11.34
N ASN A 120 -0.37 18.25 10.14
CA ASN A 120 -0.95 16.95 9.78
C ASN A 120 0.12 15.87 9.67
N PHE A 121 1.29 16.19 9.12
CA PHE A 121 2.43 15.27 9.08
C PHE A 121 2.78 14.78 10.48
N LYS A 122 2.97 15.71 11.43
CA LYS A 122 3.31 15.37 12.82
C LYS A 122 2.20 14.57 13.49
N LYS A 123 0.93 14.89 13.21
CA LYS A 123 -0.22 14.15 13.72
C LYS A 123 -0.28 12.72 13.18
N LEU A 124 -0.08 12.52 11.89
CA LEU A 124 -0.19 11.20 11.23
C LEU A 124 1.02 10.31 11.47
N TYR A 125 2.22 10.88 11.51
CA TYR A 125 3.45 10.11 11.44
C TYR A 125 4.40 10.33 12.62
N GLY A 126 4.29 11.46 13.33
CA GLY A 126 5.24 11.80 14.39
C GLY A 126 6.67 11.98 13.88
N GLU A 127 7.65 11.54 14.66
CA GLU A 127 9.07 11.60 14.30
C GLU A 127 9.51 10.36 13.51
N ILE A 128 9.87 10.53 12.25
CA ILE A 128 10.39 9.43 11.42
C ILE A 128 11.87 9.20 11.75
N LEU A 129 12.17 8.02 12.29
CA LEU A 129 13.53 7.64 12.65
C LEU A 129 14.26 6.97 11.46
N PRO A 130 15.57 7.22 11.28
CA PRO A 130 16.37 6.50 10.30
C PRO A 130 16.63 5.05 10.73
N VAL A 131 16.96 4.19 9.76
CA VAL A 131 17.42 2.81 9.98
C VAL A 131 18.92 2.73 9.69
N PRO A 132 19.74 2.11 10.56
CA PRO A 132 21.15 1.88 10.28
C PRO A 132 21.34 1.08 8.98
N GLN A 133 22.25 1.53 8.11
CA GLN A 133 22.45 0.95 6.77
C GLN A 133 22.77 -0.55 6.81
N GLU A 134 23.56 -0.98 7.79
CA GLU A 134 23.92 -2.39 8.00
C GLU A 134 22.73 -3.30 8.32
N ARG A 135 21.58 -2.73 8.70
CA ARG A 135 20.34 -3.47 8.94
C ARG A 135 19.43 -3.53 7.73
N VAL A 136 19.74 -2.83 6.64
CA VAL A 136 18.91 -2.80 5.43
C VAL A 136 19.53 -3.70 4.36
N LYS A 137 18.80 -4.74 3.95
CA LYS A 137 19.12 -5.57 2.78
C LYS A 137 18.16 -5.21 1.66
N CYS A 138 18.69 -5.11 0.44
CA CYS A 138 17.91 -4.80 -0.75
C CYS A 138 17.87 -6.02 -1.68
N PRO A 139 16.80 -6.83 -1.66
CA PRO A 139 16.65 -7.92 -2.61
C PRO A 139 16.62 -7.43 -4.06
N GLU A 140 17.07 -8.25 -5.00
CA GLU A 140 16.91 -8.01 -6.44
C GLU A 140 15.53 -8.46 -6.98
N ASP A 141 15.15 -8.03 -8.18
CA ASP A 141 13.95 -8.56 -8.85
C ASP A 141 14.11 -10.05 -9.13
N GLY A 142 13.17 -10.85 -8.65
CA GLY A 142 13.20 -12.30 -8.71
C GLY A 142 14.01 -12.99 -7.60
N GLU A 143 14.69 -12.24 -6.71
CA GLU A 143 15.46 -12.83 -5.62
C GLU A 143 14.55 -13.61 -4.65
N GLU A 144 15.04 -14.77 -4.23
CA GLU A 144 14.39 -15.64 -3.25
C GLU A 144 15.16 -15.62 -1.92
N ILE A 145 14.47 -15.27 -0.84
CA ILE A 145 14.99 -15.35 0.52
C ILE A 145 14.31 -16.52 1.22
N ARG A 146 15.11 -17.55 1.54
CA ARG A 146 14.65 -18.71 2.29
C ARG A 146 14.70 -18.41 3.79
N TRP A 147 13.59 -18.70 4.47
CA TRP A 147 13.42 -18.57 5.91
C TRP A 147 12.72 -19.83 6.45
N GLY A 148 13.50 -20.77 7.01
CA GLY A 148 12.98 -22.10 7.34
C GLY A 148 12.44 -22.83 6.10
N ASN A 149 11.18 -23.26 6.15
CA ASN A 149 10.49 -23.90 5.03
C ASN A 149 9.79 -22.89 4.09
N ARG A 150 9.87 -21.61 4.41
CA ARG A 150 9.24 -20.52 3.67
C ARG A 150 10.24 -19.88 2.71
N ILE A 151 9.77 -19.48 1.53
CA ILE A 151 10.51 -18.68 0.56
C ILE A 151 9.73 -17.40 0.30
N PHE A 152 10.38 -16.27 0.54
CA PHE A 152 9.91 -14.97 0.06
C PHE A 152 10.57 -14.67 -1.28
N LYS A 153 9.75 -14.48 -2.32
CA LYS A 153 10.23 -14.07 -3.64
C LYS A 153 9.83 -12.64 -3.93
N PHE A 154 10.82 -11.81 -4.26
CA PHE A 154 10.63 -10.38 -4.46
C PHE A 154 10.41 -10.08 -5.93
N TYR A 155 9.35 -9.36 -6.25
CA TYR A 155 9.03 -8.93 -7.61
C TYR A 155 9.04 -7.41 -7.65
N TYR A 156 9.99 -6.83 -8.38
CA TYR A 156 9.99 -5.40 -8.66
C TYR A 156 8.72 -5.07 -9.44
N THR A 157 7.90 -4.21 -8.85
CA THR A 157 6.66 -3.75 -9.45
C THR A 157 6.71 -2.24 -9.59
N ARG A 158 6.27 -1.76 -10.74
CA ARG A 158 6.17 -0.34 -11.06
C ARG A 158 4.71 0.03 -11.27
N GLY A 159 4.45 1.31 -11.44
CA GLY A 159 3.13 1.82 -11.73
C GLY A 159 2.53 2.58 -10.57
N HIS A 160 2.44 2.02 -9.37
CA HIS A 160 2.10 2.84 -8.19
C HIS A 160 3.28 3.74 -7.82
N ALA A 161 4.45 3.16 -7.57
CA ALA A 161 5.70 3.86 -7.29
C ALA A 161 6.89 3.14 -7.90
N ASN A 162 7.99 3.86 -8.16
CA ASN A 162 9.21 3.27 -8.75
C ASN A 162 10.15 2.60 -7.73
N HIS A 163 9.68 2.44 -6.48
CA HIS A 163 10.41 1.85 -5.36
C HIS A 163 9.56 0.79 -4.64
N HIS A 164 8.81 -0.01 -5.42
CA HIS A 164 7.82 -0.94 -4.91
C HIS A 164 8.21 -2.40 -5.19
N PHE A 165 7.96 -3.27 -4.22
CA PHE A 165 8.01 -4.72 -4.36
C PHE A 165 6.65 -5.34 -4.06
N CYS A 166 6.28 -6.35 -4.84
CA CYS A 166 5.38 -7.39 -4.38
C CYS A 166 6.20 -8.57 -3.85
N ILE A 167 5.73 -9.23 -2.79
CA ILE A 167 6.45 -10.30 -2.12
C ILE A 167 5.57 -11.54 -2.14
N TYR A 168 5.95 -12.53 -2.95
CA TYR A 168 5.28 -13.83 -2.95
C TYR A 168 5.80 -14.67 -1.78
N ASP A 169 4.87 -15.32 -1.08
CA ASP A 169 5.14 -16.18 0.05
C ASP A 169 4.75 -17.63 -0.28
N SER A 170 5.77 -18.49 -0.37
CA SER A 170 5.59 -19.86 -0.83
C SER A 170 4.72 -20.72 0.06
N LEU A 171 4.63 -20.40 1.36
CA LEU A 171 3.93 -21.27 2.31
C LEU A 171 2.43 -20.99 2.33
N SER A 172 2.02 -19.72 2.28
CA SER A 172 0.61 -19.35 2.13
C SER A 172 0.08 -19.45 0.70
N ASN A 173 0.98 -19.55 -0.28
CA ASN A 173 0.69 -19.38 -1.70
C ASN A 173 0.00 -18.04 -2.01
N GLY A 174 0.34 -17.00 -1.23
CA GLY A 174 -0.17 -15.65 -1.38
C GLY A 174 0.91 -14.65 -1.77
N ILE A 175 0.49 -13.45 -2.15
CA ILE A 175 1.39 -12.36 -2.52
C ILE A 175 1.05 -11.07 -1.77
N PHE A 176 2.01 -10.50 -1.05
CA PHE A 176 1.90 -9.17 -0.46
C PHE A 176 2.11 -8.12 -1.53
N THR A 177 1.09 -7.32 -1.81
CA THR A 177 1.08 -6.48 -3.00
C THR A 177 1.33 -5.01 -2.72
N GLY A 178 1.32 -4.58 -1.46
CA GLY A 178 1.25 -3.16 -1.14
C GLY A 178 0.10 -2.53 -1.93
N ASP A 179 0.40 -1.43 -2.60
CA ASP A 179 -0.54 -0.68 -3.44
C ASP A 179 -0.51 -1.11 -4.92
N SER A 180 0.39 -2.02 -5.30
CA SER A 180 0.50 -2.50 -6.68
C SER A 180 -0.72 -3.28 -7.16
N PHE A 181 -1.56 -3.78 -6.25
CA PHE A 181 -2.84 -4.43 -6.55
C PHE A 181 -4.03 -3.65 -6.00
N GLY A 182 -3.86 -2.36 -5.73
CA GLY A 182 -4.96 -1.44 -5.41
C GLY A 182 -5.49 -1.49 -3.97
N LEU A 183 -6.57 -0.72 -3.79
CA LEU A 183 -7.27 -0.44 -2.54
C LEU A 183 -8.71 -0.96 -2.63
N GLY A 184 -9.36 -1.21 -1.50
CA GLY A 184 -10.65 -1.94 -1.49
C GLY A 184 -11.21 -2.07 -0.08
N TYR A 185 -11.18 -0.95 0.63
CA TYR A 185 -11.48 -0.83 2.04
C TYR A 185 -12.68 -1.66 2.52
N LYS A 186 -12.64 -2.08 3.79
CA LYS A 186 -13.71 -2.88 4.40
C LYS A 186 -15.08 -2.18 4.34
N ASP A 187 -15.08 -0.85 4.42
CA ASP A 187 -16.28 -0.02 4.26
C ASP A 187 -16.95 -0.19 2.88
N PHE A 188 -16.20 -0.61 1.87
CA PHE A 188 -16.69 -0.92 0.53
C PHE A 188 -16.94 -2.42 0.30
N ALA A 189 -17.19 -3.18 1.37
CA ALA A 189 -17.44 -4.63 1.31
C ALA A 189 -18.64 -5.09 2.17
N VAL A 190 -19.38 -4.19 2.82
CA VAL A 190 -20.39 -4.54 3.84
C VAL A 190 -21.54 -5.36 3.24
N GLY A 191 -21.46 -6.69 3.41
CA GLY A 191 -22.48 -7.66 2.97
C GLY A 191 -22.52 -7.95 1.46
N LYS A 192 -21.51 -7.52 0.71
CA LYS A 192 -21.43 -7.66 -0.76
C LYS A 192 -20.00 -8.01 -1.20
N GLU A 193 -19.83 -8.32 -2.49
CA GLU A 193 -18.50 -8.49 -3.07
C GLU A 193 -17.70 -7.19 -2.93
N PRO A 194 -16.47 -7.23 -2.39
CA PRO A 194 -15.65 -6.04 -2.22
C PRO A 194 -15.26 -5.45 -3.59
N ILE A 195 -15.05 -4.14 -3.64
CA ILE A 195 -14.44 -3.50 -4.81
C ILE A 195 -12.92 -3.37 -4.63
N LEU A 196 -12.20 -3.36 -5.75
CA LEU A 196 -10.78 -3.09 -5.81
C LEU A 196 -10.52 -2.00 -6.84
N TYR A 197 -9.74 -0.97 -6.50
CA TYR A 197 -9.46 0.15 -7.39
C TYR A 197 -8.00 0.65 -7.26
N PRO A 198 -7.42 1.24 -8.31
CA PRO A 198 -6.03 1.65 -8.28
C PRO A 198 -5.80 2.90 -7.44
N SER A 199 -4.62 2.96 -6.81
CA SER A 199 -4.08 4.15 -6.15
C SER A 199 -3.16 4.91 -7.11
N THR A 200 -3.58 6.11 -7.52
CA THR A 200 -2.86 7.03 -8.41
C THR A 200 -2.26 8.23 -7.67
N THR A 201 -2.19 8.14 -6.34
CA THR A 201 -1.72 9.20 -5.44
C THR A 201 -0.27 9.63 -5.70
N PRO A 202 0.68 8.76 -6.10
CA PRO A 202 2.08 9.16 -6.20
C PRO A 202 2.36 10.00 -7.45
N THR A 203 3.26 10.96 -7.29
CA THR A 203 3.71 11.82 -8.42
C THR A 203 4.39 11.04 -9.54
N ASP A 204 4.92 9.86 -9.23
CA ASP A 204 5.61 8.96 -10.13
C ASP A 204 4.75 7.77 -10.58
N PHE A 205 3.43 7.85 -10.37
CA PHE A 205 2.45 6.91 -10.89
C PHE A 205 2.68 6.67 -12.40
N ASP A 206 2.38 5.48 -12.88
CA ASP A 206 2.46 5.12 -14.29
C ASP A 206 1.41 4.05 -14.58
N SER A 207 0.36 4.44 -15.29
CA SER A 207 -0.77 3.55 -15.57
C SER A 207 -0.38 2.36 -16.45
N GLU A 208 0.57 2.51 -17.38
CA GLU A 208 0.95 1.42 -18.29
C GLU A 208 1.76 0.38 -17.53
N GLU A 209 2.73 0.84 -16.73
CA GLU A 209 3.49 -0.02 -15.82
C GLU A 209 2.59 -0.68 -14.77
N ALA A 210 1.56 0.02 -14.27
CA ALA A 210 0.60 -0.55 -13.33
C ALA A 210 -0.20 -1.70 -13.95
N ILE A 211 -0.61 -1.58 -15.22
CA ILE A 211 -1.29 -2.67 -15.94
C ILE A 211 -0.36 -3.87 -16.09
N HIS A 212 0.90 -3.66 -16.48
CA HIS A 212 1.90 -4.74 -16.56
C HIS A 212 2.15 -5.39 -15.19
N THR A 213 2.16 -4.61 -14.12
CA THR A 213 2.30 -5.12 -12.75
C THR A 213 1.12 -6.01 -12.35
N VAL A 214 -0.12 -5.67 -12.74
CA VAL A 214 -1.29 -6.54 -12.50
C VAL A 214 -1.10 -7.89 -13.20
N ASP A 215 -0.61 -7.90 -14.44
CA ASP A 215 -0.29 -9.14 -15.17
C ASP A 215 0.86 -9.93 -14.51
N LYS A 216 1.89 -9.23 -14.04
CA LYS A 216 3.01 -9.84 -13.31
C LYS A 216 2.51 -10.54 -12.05
N ILE A 217 1.62 -9.90 -11.27
CA ILE A 217 1.00 -10.48 -10.07
C ILE A 217 0.23 -11.78 -10.39
N LEU A 218 -0.61 -11.77 -11.43
CA LEU A 218 -1.32 -12.98 -11.87
C LEU A 218 -0.38 -14.11 -12.31
N SER A 219 0.75 -13.76 -12.95
CA SER A 219 1.73 -14.73 -13.44
C SER A 219 2.56 -15.40 -12.33
N THR A 220 2.49 -14.92 -11.09
CA THR A 220 3.28 -15.49 -9.97
C THR A 220 2.82 -16.88 -9.53
N GLY A 221 1.57 -17.25 -9.87
CA GLY A 221 0.95 -18.50 -9.41
C GLY A 221 0.31 -18.41 -8.01
N ALA A 222 0.36 -17.24 -7.35
CA ALA A 222 -0.36 -17.01 -6.11
C ALA A 222 -1.87 -17.24 -6.29
N ASP A 223 -2.56 -17.72 -5.25
CA ASP A 223 -4.02 -17.88 -5.28
C ASP A 223 -4.78 -16.69 -4.66
N LYS A 224 -4.08 -15.85 -3.87
CA LYS A 224 -4.64 -14.69 -3.16
C LYS A 224 -3.62 -13.56 -3.02
N ALA A 225 -4.10 -12.34 -2.86
CA ALA A 225 -3.31 -11.17 -2.54
C ALA A 225 -3.51 -10.74 -1.08
N TYR A 226 -2.45 -10.18 -0.50
CA TYR A 226 -2.43 -9.53 0.80
C TYR A 226 -2.20 -8.03 0.57
N LEU A 227 -3.29 -7.28 0.72
CA LEU A 227 -3.40 -5.85 0.47
C LEU A 227 -3.14 -5.05 1.75
N THR A 228 -2.23 -4.08 1.70
CA THR A 228 -1.95 -3.20 2.85
C THR A 228 -3.18 -2.45 3.29
N HIS A 229 -3.93 -1.91 2.34
CA HIS A 229 -5.28 -1.44 2.63
C HIS A 229 -6.16 -2.68 2.61
N PHE A 230 -6.78 -3.01 3.76
CA PHE A 230 -7.85 -3.99 4.04
C PHE A 230 -7.64 -5.52 3.98
N GLY A 231 -6.45 -6.07 3.72
CA GLY A 231 -6.17 -7.49 4.04
C GLY A 231 -6.28 -8.46 2.87
N VAL A 232 -6.90 -9.63 3.08
CA VAL A 232 -6.85 -10.75 2.11
C VAL A 232 -7.85 -10.55 0.97
N TRP A 233 -7.35 -10.70 -0.26
CA TRP A 233 -8.14 -10.77 -1.49
C TRP A 233 -8.01 -12.13 -2.17
N LYS A 234 -9.06 -12.94 -2.12
CA LYS A 234 -9.03 -14.35 -2.56
C LYS A 234 -9.19 -14.57 -4.06
N ASN A 235 -9.81 -13.64 -4.79
CA ASN A 235 -10.12 -13.84 -6.21
C ASN A 235 -9.27 -12.91 -7.09
N LEU A 236 -8.00 -13.28 -7.30
CA LEU A 236 -7.05 -12.46 -8.06
C LEU A 236 -7.55 -12.12 -9.46
N GLU A 237 -8.17 -13.06 -10.17
CA GLU A 237 -8.73 -12.81 -11.50
C GLU A 237 -9.83 -11.75 -11.49
N PHE A 238 -10.73 -11.78 -10.50
CA PHE A 238 -11.73 -10.73 -10.34
C PHE A 238 -11.10 -9.38 -9.96
N GLY A 239 -10.15 -9.39 -9.03
CA GLY A 239 -9.40 -8.19 -8.63
C GLY A 239 -8.67 -7.55 -9.80
N ALA A 240 -7.98 -8.35 -10.62
CA ALA A 240 -7.25 -7.89 -11.78
C ALA A 240 -8.16 -7.25 -12.84
N ARG A 241 -9.38 -7.79 -13.04
CA ARG A 241 -10.37 -7.16 -13.92
C ARG A 241 -10.81 -5.79 -13.39
N GLN A 242 -11.04 -5.66 -12.08
CA GLN A 242 -11.39 -4.37 -11.47
C GLN A 242 -10.23 -3.38 -11.57
N MET A 243 -9.01 -3.82 -11.27
CA MET A 243 -7.79 -3.02 -11.38
C MET A 243 -7.57 -2.50 -12.79
N LYS A 244 -7.62 -3.36 -13.82
CA LYS A 244 -7.44 -2.94 -15.22
C LYS A 244 -8.53 -1.96 -15.66
N ARG A 245 -9.78 -2.20 -15.30
CA ARG A 245 -10.88 -1.25 -15.57
C ARG A 245 -10.62 0.11 -14.94
N GLY A 246 -10.20 0.14 -13.68
CA GLY A 246 -9.83 1.37 -12.98
C GLY A 246 -8.65 2.09 -13.62
N LEU A 247 -7.59 1.36 -13.96
CA LEU A 247 -6.40 1.94 -14.60
C LEU A 247 -6.76 2.56 -15.96
N HIS A 248 -7.62 1.90 -16.75
CA HIS A 248 -8.13 2.47 -17.99
C HIS A 248 -9.01 3.71 -17.77
N ALA A 249 -9.82 3.74 -16.71
CA ALA A 249 -10.58 4.93 -16.34
C ALA A 249 -9.64 6.11 -16.01
N MET A 250 -8.58 5.87 -15.21
CA MET A 250 -7.58 6.88 -14.88
C MET A 250 -6.81 7.36 -16.12
N GLN A 251 -6.48 6.47 -17.06
CA GLN A 251 -5.91 6.84 -18.36
C GLN A 251 -6.85 7.75 -19.18
N GLY A 252 -8.15 7.47 -19.15
CA GLY A 252 -9.17 8.30 -19.78
C GLY A 252 -9.22 9.70 -19.19
N ILE A 253 -9.12 9.82 -17.86
CA ILE A 253 -9.05 11.10 -17.16
C ILE A 253 -7.76 11.85 -17.56
N LEU A 254 -6.59 11.22 -17.46
CA LEU A 254 -5.30 11.81 -17.87
C LEU A 254 -5.33 12.31 -19.32
N SER A 255 -5.95 11.54 -20.23
CA SER A 255 -6.02 11.88 -21.64
C SER A 255 -7.00 13.02 -21.94
N SER A 256 -8.17 13.02 -21.29
CA SER A 256 -9.19 14.06 -21.50
C SER A 256 -8.77 15.39 -20.87
N GLU A 257 -8.33 15.37 -19.60
CA GLU A 257 -7.90 16.56 -18.88
C GLU A 257 -6.57 17.11 -19.42
N GLY A 258 -5.68 16.23 -19.89
CA GLY A 258 -4.43 16.64 -20.55
C GLY A 258 -4.62 17.40 -21.86
N LYS A 259 -5.79 17.30 -22.50
CA LYS A 259 -6.18 18.08 -23.69
C LYS A 259 -6.98 19.35 -23.34
N SER A 260 -7.39 19.51 -22.09
CA SER A 260 -8.14 20.66 -21.62
C SER A 260 -7.22 21.88 -21.38
N ASN A 261 -7.84 23.06 -21.35
CA ASN A 261 -7.19 24.30 -20.94
C ASN A 261 -7.29 24.55 -19.42
N LEU A 262 -7.76 23.57 -18.64
CA LEU A 262 -7.84 23.69 -17.20
C LEU A 262 -6.44 23.60 -16.57
N GLU A 263 -6.23 24.38 -15.50
CA GLU A 263 -4.99 24.44 -14.73
C GLU A 263 -5.30 24.66 -13.24
N GLY A 264 -4.32 24.34 -12.38
CA GLY A 264 -4.39 24.59 -10.94
C GLY A 264 -5.67 24.04 -10.29
N LYS A 265 -6.39 24.91 -9.57
CA LYS A 265 -7.58 24.51 -8.81
C LYS A 265 -8.71 23.96 -9.70
N ALA A 266 -8.94 24.54 -10.87
CA ALA A 266 -10.01 24.09 -11.77
C ALA A 266 -9.73 22.71 -12.35
N LEU A 267 -8.46 22.42 -12.67
CA LEU A 267 -8.03 21.10 -13.13
C LEU A 267 -8.17 20.06 -12.01
N LEU A 268 -7.79 20.41 -10.78
CA LEU A 268 -7.95 19.52 -9.61
C LEU A 268 -9.43 19.20 -9.33
N GLU A 269 -10.32 20.18 -9.38
CA GLU A 269 -11.76 19.98 -9.18
C GLU A 269 -12.34 19.04 -10.26
N SER A 270 -12.00 19.27 -11.53
CA SER A 270 -12.41 18.42 -12.65
C SER A 270 -11.92 16.97 -12.50
N CYS A 271 -10.63 16.78 -12.20
CA CYS A 271 -10.07 15.44 -11.95
C CYS A 271 -10.74 14.76 -10.74
N THR A 272 -10.96 15.50 -9.65
CA THR A 272 -11.59 14.97 -8.42
C THR A 272 -13.01 14.49 -8.71
N GLU A 273 -13.79 15.26 -9.46
CA GLU A 273 -15.15 14.88 -9.86
C GLU A 273 -15.15 13.61 -10.70
N LYS A 274 -14.28 13.51 -11.71
CA LYS A 274 -14.20 12.32 -12.58
C LYS A 274 -13.76 11.05 -11.85
N VAL A 275 -12.76 11.15 -10.96
CA VAL A 275 -12.32 10.01 -10.14
C VAL A 275 -13.46 9.56 -9.22
N ARG A 276 -14.13 10.50 -8.57
CA ARG A 276 -15.26 10.24 -7.67
C ARG A 276 -16.43 9.60 -8.40
N ASP A 277 -16.77 10.07 -9.59
CA ASP A 277 -17.84 9.50 -10.40
C ASP A 277 -17.54 8.07 -10.82
N TYR A 278 -16.29 7.79 -11.21
CA TYR A 278 -15.84 6.43 -11.48
C TYR A 278 -16.01 5.52 -10.26
N LEU A 279 -15.43 5.90 -9.11
CA LEU A 279 -15.48 5.10 -7.88
C LEU A 279 -16.91 4.90 -7.39
N LYS A 280 -17.72 5.96 -7.41
CA LYS A 280 -19.15 5.89 -7.10
C LYS A 280 -19.88 4.92 -8.04
N GLY A 281 -19.55 4.93 -9.33
CA GLY A 281 -20.07 3.99 -10.32
C GLY A 281 -19.76 2.54 -9.97
N GLU A 282 -18.50 2.23 -9.66
CA GLU A 282 -18.08 0.87 -9.25
C GLU A 282 -18.78 0.42 -7.96
N LEU A 283 -18.86 1.31 -6.96
CA LEU A 283 -19.57 1.04 -5.69
C LEU A 283 -21.04 0.71 -5.93
N LEU A 284 -21.75 1.54 -6.71
CA LEU A 284 -23.16 1.33 -7.04
C LEU A 284 -23.37 0.07 -7.90
N ALA A 285 -22.45 -0.27 -8.80
CA ALA A 285 -22.52 -1.47 -9.61
C ALA A 285 -22.43 -2.75 -8.78
N GLN A 286 -21.66 -2.73 -7.68
CA GLN A 286 -21.67 -3.81 -6.67
C GLN A 286 -22.82 -3.68 -5.66
N GLY A 287 -23.68 -2.67 -5.82
CA GLY A 287 -24.81 -2.39 -4.95
C GLY A 287 -24.43 -1.86 -3.56
N ILE A 288 -23.21 -1.36 -3.38
CA ILE A 288 -22.76 -0.79 -2.11
C ILE A 288 -23.53 0.52 -1.86
N VAL A 289 -24.17 0.62 -0.69
CA VAL A 289 -24.94 1.80 -0.29
C VAL A 289 -23.99 2.81 0.35
N LEU A 290 -23.99 4.04 -0.14
CA LEU A 290 -23.11 5.09 0.37
C LEU A 290 -23.73 5.79 1.59
N GLY A 291 -23.36 5.32 2.78
CA GLY A 291 -23.60 6.02 4.04
C GLY A 291 -22.67 7.22 4.21
N GLU A 292 -22.70 7.84 5.38
CA GLU A 292 -21.85 9.01 5.67
C GLU A 292 -20.36 8.65 5.65
N ARG A 293 -20.00 7.48 6.20
CA ARG A 293 -18.61 7.01 6.26
C ARG A 293 -18.05 6.70 4.87
N GLU A 294 -18.80 5.98 4.04
CA GLU A 294 -18.41 5.65 2.68
C GLU A 294 -18.25 6.92 1.83
N LYS A 295 -19.13 7.92 2.01
CA LYS A 295 -19.00 9.23 1.34
C LYS A 295 -17.76 9.99 1.77
N MET A 296 -17.42 9.98 3.05
CA MET A 296 -16.21 10.64 3.55
C MET A 296 -14.94 10.00 2.97
N ILE A 297 -14.86 8.66 2.95
CA ILE A 297 -13.74 7.93 2.36
C ILE A 297 -13.67 8.22 0.85
N LEU A 298 -14.80 8.11 0.15
CA LEU A 298 -14.88 8.38 -1.28
C LEU A 298 -14.40 9.79 -1.64
N GLU A 299 -14.81 10.82 -0.89
CA GLU A 299 -14.40 12.20 -1.14
C GLU A 299 -12.90 12.39 -0.91
N PHE A 300 -12.38 11.85 0.20
CA PHE A 300 -10.96 11.93 0.53
C PHE A 300 -10.08 11.24 -0.52
N ASP A 301 -10.38 9.98 -0.83
CA ASP A 301 -9.62 9.18 -1.79
C ASP A 301 -9.67 9.77 -3.18
N SER A 302 -10.85 10.23 -3.63
CA SER A 302 -10.99 10.82 -4.97
C SER A 302 -10.10 12.04 -5.13
N LYS A 303 -10.00 12.88 -4.09
CA LYS A 303 -9.17 14.07 -4.11
C LYS A 303 -7.68 13.75 -4.14
N ILE A 304 -7.20 12.81 -3.32
CA ILE A 304 -5.76 12.46 -3.31
C ILE A 304 -5.36 11.77 -4.61
N ASN A 305 -6.18 10.84 -5.12
CA ASN A 305 -5.93 10.21 -6.42
C ASN A 305 -5.88 11.25 -7.54
N ALA A 306 -6.81 12.22 -7.54
CA ALA A 306 -6.81 13.33 -8.49
C ALA A 306 -5.55 14.20 -8.41
N GLN A 307 -5.00 14.47 -7.22
CA GLN A 307 -3.75 15.23 -7.08
C GLN A 307 -2.58 14.59 -7.85
N GLY A 308 -2.43 13.26 -7.77
CA GLY A 308 -1.41 12.55 -8.54
C GLY A 308 -1.64 12.65 -10.06
N LEU A 309 -2.88 12.53 -10.52
CA LEU A 309 -3.22 12.72 -11.94
C LEU A 309 -2.93 14.14 -12.43
N VAL A 310 -3.30 15.16 -11.66
CA VAL A 310 -3.05 16.58 -11.95
C VAL A 310 -1.55 16.83 -12.10
N PHE A 311 -0.75 16.33 -11.16
CA PHE A 311 0.71 16.46 -11.22
C PHE A 311 1.27 15.92 -12.54
N GLN A 312 0.79 14.76 -12.99
CA GLN A 312 1.24 14.17 -14.26
C GLN A 312 0.84 15.00 -15.47
N ILE A 313 -0.40 15.52 -15.48
CA ILE A 313 -0.91 16.37 -16.56
C ILE A 313 -0.04 17.63 -16.66
N GLU A 314 0.19 18.31 -15.54
CA GLU A 314 1.01 19.52 -15.50
C GLU A 314 2.46 19.25 -15.90
N ARG A 315 3.06 18.16 -15.42
CA ARG A 315 4.41 17.74 -15.81
C ARG A 315 4.51 17.49 -17.32
N LYS A 316 3.53 16.80 -17.91
CA LYS A 316 3.48 16.57 -19.36
C LYS A 316 3.29 17.86 -20.15
N LYS A 317 2.50 18.82 -19.67
CA LYS A 317 2.34 20.14 -20.29
C LYS A 317 3.66 20.93 -20.26
N ARG A 318 4.38 20.94 -19.14
CA ARG A 318 5.68 21.61 -19.00
C ARG A 318 6.76 21.03 -19.93
N ASN A 319 6.78 19.72 -20.14
CA ASN A 319 7.76 19.06 -21.02
C ASN A 319 7.47 19.22 -22.52
N LYS A 320 6.29 19.75 -22.90
CA LYS A 320 5.91 20.04 -24.29
C LYS A 320 6.20 21.49 -24.71
N ILE A 321 6.53 22.35 -23.75
CA ILE A 321 6.96 23.74 -23.94
C ILE A 321 8.48 23.74 -24.05
#